data_AF-A0A3A0FW60-F1
#
_entry.id   AF-A0A3A0FW60-F1
#
_cell.length_a   1.000
_cell.length_b   1.000
_cell.length_c   1.000
_cell.angle_alpha   90.00
_cell.angle_beta   90.00
_cell.angle_gamma   90.00
#
_symmetry.space_group_name_H-M   'P 1'
#
loop_
_entity.id
_entity.type
_entity.pdbx_description
1 polymer ?
#
loop_
_entity_poly.entity_id
_entity_poly.type
_entity_poly.pdbx_seq_one_letter_code
_entity_poly.pdbx_strand_id
1 'polypeptide(L)'
;MLGPMRRPAAALAFSWLLLLLCAAPAFPDRDTGVLAPLLEVQVLDRELVAIDAEGGGQRTERLERGERVLYTRSQGRVGVAVTDRRLLAVGTRSGAWQQARYRKDEAPPADVELGDRVALVLMATRAVGFDGGSRNLVESTLGPRESVLDTAVGQNVALVVTDRRALGLSSDRGGFFEVRLRSGEKIESVTALANHGTLQTSQRLLTFRGATASWEERRRTLR
;
A
#
# COMPACT_ATOMS: atom_id res chain seq x y z
N MET A 1 0.43 84.31 21.30
CA MET A 1 0.65 84.28 19.84
C MET A 1 1.17 82.87 19.53
N LEU A 2 0.38 81.99 18.93
CA LEU A 2 0.06 81.87 17.49
C LEU A 2 1.28 81.47 16.62
N GLY A 3 1.18 80.30 15.97
CA GLY A 3 2.05 79.87 14.86
C GLY A 3 1.61 80.49 13.52
N PRO A 4 2.02 79.97 12.33
CA PRO A 4 2.13 78.55 11.95
C PRO A 4 3.55 78.11 11.54
N MET A 5 3.98 76.84 11.52
CA MET A 5 3.45 75.58 10.93
C MET A 5 3.62 75.44 9.41
N ARG A 6 4.51 74.54 8.96
CA ARG A 6 4.40 73.74 7.72
C ARG A 6 5.27 72.47 7.75
N ARG A 7 4.69 71.32 7.37
CA ARG A 7 5.31 70.03 6.95
C ARG A 7 5.08 69.88 5.42
N PRO A 8 5.64 68.93 4.62
CA PRO A 8 5.74 67.45 4.81
C PRO A 8 7.08 67.01 5.48
N ALA A 9 7.65 65.79 5.41
CA ALA A 9 7.39 64.49 4.75
C ALA A 9 7.85 63.33 5.71
N ALA A 10 7.65 62.01 5.57
CA ALA A 10 7.33 61.06 4.47
C ALA A 10 8.51 60.72 3.49
N ALA A 11 8.84 59.46 3.17
CA ALA A 11 8.42 58.15 3.70
C ALA A 11 9.56 57.09 3.58
N LEU A 12 9.34 55.85 4.05
CA LEU A 12 10.32 54.75 4.02
C LEU A 12 10.50 54.13 2.61
N ALA A 13 11.66 53.52 2.36
CA ALA A 13 11.88 52.55 1.28
C ALA A 13 12.72 51.35 1.80
N PHE A 14 12.04 50.28 2.19
CA PHE A 14 12.64 49.07 2.78
C PHE A 14 12.99 48.08 1.64
N SER A 15 14.25 48.01 1.22
CA SER A 15 14.65 47.17 0.06
C SER A 15 14.71 45.69 0.41
N TRP A 16 13.57 45.00 0.28
CA TRP A 16 13.48 43.54 0.31
C TRP A 16 14.12 42.93 -0.95
N LEU A 17 15.37 42.46 -0.85
CA LEU A 17 15.94 41.57 -1.87
C LEU A 17 15.46 40.13 -1.62
N LEU A 18 14.18 39.88 -1.89
CA LEU A 18 13.58 38.55 -1.74
C LEU A 18 14.09 37.63 -2.87
N LEU A 19 15.16 36.90 -2.59
CA LEU A 19 15.73 35.90 -3.48
C LEU A 19 14.79 34.69 -3.52
N LEU A 20 13.77 34.77 -4.38
CA LEU A 20 12.78 33.73 -4.64
C LEU A 20 13.46 32.54 -5.34
N LEU A 21 14.12 31.72 -4.54
CA LEU A 21 14.66 30.44 -4.97
C LEU A 21 13.48 29.53 -5.27
N CYS A 22 13.07 29.47 -6.55
CA CYS A 22 12.09 28.53 -7.06
C CYS A 22 12.64 27.10 -6.97
N ALA A 23 12.64 26.55 -5.75
CA ALA A 23 12.66 25.13 -5.54
C ALA A 23 11.40 24.57 -6.19
N ALA A 24 11.54 24.11 -7.44
CA ALA A 24 10.54 23.26 -8.07
C ALA A 24 10.25 22.11 -7.09
N PRO A 25 8.99 21.75 -6.83
CA PRO A 25 8.70 20.62 -5.96
C PRO A 25 9.39 19.41 -6.58
N ALA A 26 10.38 18.88 -5.88
CA ALA A 26 10.96 17.59 -6.21
C ALA A 26 9.84 16.58 -6.07
N PHE A 27 9.19 16.24 -7.19
CA PHE A 27 8.29 15.11 -7.25
C PHE A 27 9.11 13.92 -6.73
N PRO A 28 8.72 13.29 -5.60
CA PRO A 28 9.50 12.19 -5.04
C PRO A 28 9.56 11.14 -6.14
N ASP A 29 10.79 10.76 -6.52
CA ASP A 29 11.01 9.97 -7.73
C ASP A 29 10.15 8.72 -7.64
N ARG A 30 9.20 8.59 -8.58
CA ARG A 30 8.19 7.55 -8.52
C ARG A 30 8.86 6.29 -9.02
N ASP A 31 9.47 5.64 -8.06
CA ASP A 31 10.23 4.40 -8.13
C ASP A 31 9.33 3.30 -8.72
N THR A 32 9.30 3.25 -10.05
CA THR A 32 8.31 2.53 -10.88
C THR A 32 8.92 1.34 -11.63
N GLY A 33 10.20 1.07 -11.40
CA GLY A 33 10.89 -0.12 -11.88
C GLY A 33 10.77 -1.31 -10.92
N VAL A 34 11.12 -2.49 -11.44
CA VAL A 34 11.36 -3.70 -10.63
C VAL A 34 12.49 -3.40 -9.65
N LEU A 35 12.28 -3.70 -8.38
CA LEU A 35 13.33 -3.60 -7.37
C LEU A 35 14.16 -4.86 -7.26
N ALA A 36 15.45 -4.68 -6.98
CA ALA A 36 16.25 -5.72 -6.34
C ALA A 36 15.66 -6.06 -4.96
N PRO A 37 15.97 -7.24 -4.38
CA PRO A 37 15.68 -7.50 -2.97
C PRO A 37 16.44 -6.50 -2.08
N LEU A 38 15.73 -5.51 -1.53
CA LEU A 38 16.26 -4.50 -0.60
C LEU A 38 15.97 -4.86 0.87
N LEU A 39 15.19 -5.91 1.09
CA LEU A 39 14.80 -6.39 2.41
C LEU A 39 14.88 -7.93 2.46
N GLU A 40 15.54 -8.45 3.49
CA GLU A 40 15.62 -9.88 3.80
C GLU A 40 14.95 -10.16 5.15
N VAL A 41 14.27 -11.29 5.32
CA VAL A 41 13.65 -11.71 6.58
C VAL A 41 14.23 -13.04 7.05
N GLN A 42 14.98 -12.99 8.14
CA GLN A 42 15.60 -14.13 8.81
C GLN A 42 14.87 -14.48 10.12
N VAL A 43 14.95 -15.75 10.52
CA VAL A 43 14.44 -16.26 11.80
C VAL A 43 15.63 -16.68 12.65
N LEU A 44 15.84 -16.05 13.81
CA LEU A 44 16.96 -16.33 14.70
C LEU A 44 16.45 -16.59 16.13
N ASP A 45 16.67 -17.79 16.65
CA ASP A 45 16.17 -18.30 17.94
C ASP A 45 14.66 -18.12 18.17
N ARG A 46 14.26 -16.93 18.62
CA ARG A 46 12.88 -16.51 18.91
C ARG A 46 12.58 -15.10 18.42
N GLU A 47 13.31 -14.62 17.42
CA GLU A 47 13.17 -13.28 16.86
C GLU A 47 13.11 -13.34 15.33
N LEU A 48 12.28 -12.47 14.77
CA LEU A 48 12.20 -12.19 13.34
C LEU A 48 13.09 -10.99 13.05
N VAL A 49 14.14 -11.20 12.26
CA VAL A 49 15.13 -10.18 11.93
C VAL A 49 14.93 -9.75 10.48
N ALA A 50 14.39 -8.54 10.28
CA ALA A 50 14.39 -7.92 8.97
C ALA A 50 15.68 -7.13 8.77
N ILE A 51 16.40 -7.41 7.69
CA ILE A 51 17.65 -6.72 7.30
C ILE A 51 17.30 -5.74 6.19
N ASP A 52 17.62 -4.46 6.40
CA ASP A 52 17.23 -3.35 5.51
C ASP A 52 18.44 -2.78 4.78
N ALA A 53 18.58 -3.08 3.49
CA ALA A 53 19.68 -2.63 2.65
C ALA A 53 19.52 -1.19 2.14
N GLU A 54 18.35 -0.57 2.31
CA GLU A 54 18.02 0.75 1.74
C GLU A 54 17.82 1.85 2.80
N GLY A 55 17.35 1.47 4.00
CA GLY A 55 17.32 2.30 5.20
C GLY A 55 18.49 2.06 6.17
N GLY A 56 19.15 0.90 6.07
CA GLY A 56 20.28 0.52 6.92
C GLY A 56 19.87 -0.15 8.24
N GLY A 57 20.68 -1.14 8.63
CA GLY A 57 20.55 -1.87 9.88
C GLY A 57 19.47 -2.94 9.86
N GLN A 58 18.93 -3.26 11.02
CA GLN A 58 17.99 -4.36 11.23
C GLN A 58 16.75 -3.91 12.02
N ARG A 59 15.64 -4.64 11.90
CA ARG A 59 14.45 -4.52 12.74
C ARG A 59 14.08 -5.89 13.29
N THR A 60 14.11 -6.02 14.61
CA THR A 60 13.73 -7.26 15.29
C THR A 60 12.29 -7.19 15.80
N GLU A 61 11.58 -8.32 15.73
CA GLU A 61 10.34 -8.54 16.46
C GLU A 61 10.42 -9.87 17.21
N ARG A 62 9.99 -9.88 18.47
CA ARG A 62 10.14 -11.05 19.34
C ARG A 62 8.91 -11.96 19.25
N LEU A 63 9.13 -13.23 18.93
CA LEU A 63 8.10 -14.25 18.94
C LEU A 63 7.59 -14.48 20.37
N GLU A 64 6.28 -14.68 20.52
CA GLU A 64 5.66 -15.00 21.80
C GLU A 64 6.15 -16.36 22.36
N ARG A 65 5.78 -16.67 23.61
CA ARG A 65 6.09 -17.99 24.19
C ARG A 65 5.33 -19.08 23.42
N GLY A 66 6.06 -19.91 22.69
CA GLY A 66 5.52 -21.01 21.89
C GLY A 66 4.79 -20.57 20.62
N GLU A 67 5.04 -19.35 20.14
CA GLU A 67 4.69 -18.96 18.76
C GLU A 67 5.70 -19.60 17.81
N ARG A 68 5.22 -20.13 16.68
CA ARG A 68 6.06 -20.76 15.65
C ARG A 68 5.91 -20.01 14.34
N VAL A 69 7.02 -19.69 13.69
CA VAL A 69 7.02 -19.24 12.29
C VAL A 69 6.68 -20.44 11.42
N LEU A 70 5.70 -20.28 10.53
CA LEU A 70 5.32 -21.26 9.52
C LEU A 70 6.15 -21.07 8.24
N TYR A 71 6.30 -19.82 7.80
CA TYR A 71 7.19 -19.42 6.71
C TYR A 71 7.47 -17.90 6.74
N THR A 72 8.47 -17.48 5.97
CA THR A 72 8.77 -16.07 5.68
C THR A 72 8.87 -15.88 4.16
N ARG A 73 8.63 -14.66 3.68
CA ARG A 73 8.91 -14.22 2.30
C ARG A 73 9.36 -12.75 2.30
N SER A 74 10.15 -12.34 1.31
CA SER A 74 10.35 -10.93 1.00
C SER A 74 10.50 -10.69 -0.51
N GLN A 75 10.16 -9.48 -0.95
CA GLN A 75 10.30 -9.01 -2.33
C GLN A 75 10.43 -7.49 -2.34
N GLY A 76 11.37 -6.96 -3.14
CA GLY A 76 11.63 -5.53 -3.22
C GLY A 76 11.90 -4.92 -1.84
N ARG A 77 10.99 -4.06 -1.37
CA ARG A 77 11.04 -3.39 -0.06
C ARG A 77 10.20 -4.08 1.03
N VAL A 78 9.45 -5.15 0.72
CA VAL A 78 8.46 -5.76 1.62
C VAL A 78 8.93 -7.10 2.16
N GLY A 79 8.71 -7.34 3.45
CA GLY A 79 9.00 -8.61 4.13
C GLY A 79 7.82 -9.04 5.00
N VAL A 80 7.51 -10.32 4.96
CA VAL A 80 6.38 -10.92 5.66
C VAL A 80 6.81 -12.20 6.36
N ALA A 81 6.33 -12.37 7.59
CA ALA A 81 6.42 -13.61 8.36
C ALA A 81 5.02 -14.06 8.76
N VAL A 82 4.75 -15.35 8.60
CA VAL A 82 3.46 -15.97 8.95
C VAL A 82 3.72 -16.91 10.11
N THR A 83 3.03 -16.70 11.24
CA THR A 83 3.17 -17.54 12.44
C THR A 83 1.92 -18.39 12.65
N ASP A 84 1.88 -19.19 13.72
CA ASP A 84 0.66 -19.85 14.18
C ASP A 84 -0.29 -18.94 15.00
N ARG A 85 -0.04 -17.61 15.02
CA ARG A 85 -0.84 -16.63 15.80
C ARG A 85 -1.11 -15.30 15.10
N ARG A 86 -0.22 -14.85 14.21
CA ARG A 86 -0.31 -13.54 13.56
C ARG A 86 0.44 -13.52 12.23
N LEU A 87 -0.10 -12.72 11.30
CA LEU A 87 0.65 -12.18 10.19
C LEU A 87 1.52 -11.03 10.71
N LEU A 88 2.79 -11.03 10.33
CA LEU A 88 3.76 -9.98 10.63
C LEU A 88 4.34 -9.44 9.32
N ALA A 89 4.39 -8.11 9.16
CA ALA A 89 4.89 -7.47 7.95
C ALA A 89 5.75 -6.25 8.26
N VAL A 90 6.73 -5.96 7.42
CA VAL A 90 7.67 -4.84 7.58
C VAL A 90 8.17 -4.36 6.22
N GLY A 91 8.54 -3.09 6.12
CA GLY A 91 9.09 -2.49 4.91
C GLY A 91 10.48 -1.89 5.15
N THR A 92 11.21 -1.56 4.07
CA THR A 92 12.42 -0.73 4.20
C THR A 92 12.08 0.60 4.88
N ARG A 93 12.98 1.08 5.72
CA ARG A 93 12.80 2.25 6.58
C ARG A 93 11.57 2.19 7.50
N SER A 94 10.98 1.02 7.77
CA SER A 94 9.98 0.88 8.84
C SER A 94 10.59 1.19 10.22
N GLY A 95 9.80 1.81 11.09
CA GLY A 95 10.18 1.99 12.50
C GLY A 95 10.06 0.70 13.32
N ALA A 96 9.04 -0.12 13.02
CA ALA A 96 8.77 -1.40 13.67
C ALA A 96 8.03 -2.35 12.72
N TRP A 97 8.01 -3.63 13.08
CA TRP A 97 7.13 -4.63 12.49
C TRP A 97 5.65 -4.30 12.74
N GLN A 98 4.82 -4.54 11.74
CA GLN A 98 3.36 -4.44 11.80
C GLN A 98 2.77 -5.83 12.04
N GLN A 99 1.67 -5.93 12.80
CA GLN A 99 1.03 -7.21 13.11
C GLN A 99 -0.48 -7.21 12.86
N ALA A 100 -0.99 -8.30 12.29
CA ALA A 100 -2.40 -8.63 12.25
C ALA A 100 -2.59 -10.02 12.88
N ARG A 101 -3.15 -10.05 14.10
CA ARG A 101 -3.50 -11.30 14.79
C ARG A 101 -4.65 -12.00 14.08
N TYR A 102 -4.63 -13.33 14.04
CA TYR A 102 -5.77 -14.10 13.56
C TYR A 102 -6.95 -13.93 14.53
N ARG A 103 -8.14 -13.72 13.97
CA ARG A 103 -9.40 -13.65 14.71
C ARG A 103 -9.78 -15.06 15.18
N LYS A 104 -10.82 -15.17 16.01
CA LYS A 104 -11.37 -16.48 16.38
C LYS A 104 -11.78 -17.24 15.11
N ASP A 105 -11.43 -18.52 15.06
CA ASP A 105 -11.74 -19.43 13.95
C ASP A 105 -11.09 -19.06 12.58
N GLU A 106 -10.11 -18.14 12.57
CA GLU A 106 -9.30 -17.78 11.40
C GLU A 106 -8.00 -18.60 11.40
N ALA A 107 -7.78 -19.41 10.36
CA ALA A 107 -6.54 -20.17 10.19
C ALA A 107 -5.42 -19.28 9.63
N PRO A 108 -4.13 -19.61 9.89
CA PRO A 108 -3.01 -18.96 9.21
C PRO A 108 -3.12 -19.12 7.68
N PRO A 109 -2.73 -18.10 6.90
CA PRO A 109 -2.77 -18.16 5.45
C PRO A 109 -1.80 -19.21 4.90
N ALA A 110 -2.18 -19.87 3.81
CA ALA A 110 -1.34 -20.89 3.15
C ALA A 110 -0.23 -20.27 2.29
N ASP A 111 -0.45 -19.07 1.75
CA ASP A 111 0.57 -18.28 1.06
C ASP A 111 0.34 -16.75 1.23
N VAL A 112 1.30 -15.95 0.81
CA VAL A 112 1.29 -14.48 0.78
C VAL A 112 1.71 -14.04 -0.63
N GLU A 113 0.84 -13.31 -1.32
CA GLU A 113 1.19 -12.70 -2.60
C GLU A 113 2.01 -11.41 -2.35
N LEU A 114 3.17 -11.27 -3.00
CA LEU A 114 4.07 -10.12 -2.80
C LEU A 114 4.26 -9.30 -4.08
N GLY A 115 4.39 -8.00 -3.87
CA GLY A 115 4.89 -7.03 -4.82
C GLY A 115 5.99 -6.19 -4.16
N ASP A 116 6.78 -5.49 -4.96
CA ASP A 116 7.96 -4.75 -4.51
C ASP A 116 7.67 -3.70 -3.42
N ARG A 117 6.42 -3.23 -3.31
CA ARG A 117 5.92 -2.26 -2.31
C ARG A 117 4.54 -2.64 -1.74
N VAL A 118 4.04 -3.86 -1.97
CA VAL A 118 2.78 -4.36 -1.39
C VAL A 118 2.89 -5.82 -0.94
N ALA A 119 2.06 -6.22 0.03
CA ALA A 119 1.70 -7.62 0.24
C ALA A 119 0.18 -7.76 0.22
N LEU A 120 -0.32 -8.90 -0.24
CA LEU A 120 -1.73 -9.28 -0.15
C LEU A 120 -1.85 -10.66 0.51
N VAL A 121 -2.79 -10.76 1.45
CA VAL A 121 -3.11 -11.98 2.17
C VAL A 121 -4.62 -12.13 2.26
N LEU A 122 -5.14 -13.27 1.79
CA LEU A 122 -6.55 -13.62 1.95
C LEU A 122 -6.76 -14.43 3.22
N MET A 123 -7.78 -14.04 3.99
CA MET A 123 -8.22 -14.73 5.20
C MET A 123 -9.73 -14.98 5.11
N ALA A 124 -10.24 -15.91 5.93
CA ALA A 124 -11.64 -16.37 5.86
C ALA A 124 -12.73 -15.28 5.95
N THR A 125 -12.43 -14.10 6.49
CA THR A 125 -13.38 -12.96 6.61
C THR A 125 -12.80 -11.59 6.22
N ARG A 126 -11.59 -11.55 5.63
CA ARG A 126 -10.92 -10.29 5.28
C ARG A 126 -9.83 -10.49 4.23
N ALA A 127 -9.58 -9.46 3.43
CA ALA A 127 -8.27 -9.25 2.83
C ALA A 127 -7.41 -8.43 3.80
N VAL A 128 -6.15 -8.81 3.98
CA VAL A 128 -5.13 -8.04 4.68
C VAL A 128 -4.08 -7.61 3.67
N GLY A 129 -3.76 -6.33 3.62
CA GLY A 129 -2.72 -5.78 2.78
C GLY A 129 -1.59 -5.18 3.62
N PHE A 130 -0.36 -5.23 3.12
CA PHE A 130 0.70 -4.31 3.56
C PHE A 130 0.87 -3.24 2.49
N ASP A 131 0.88 -1.96 2.87
CA ASP A 131 1.20 -0.87 1.95
C ASP A 131 2.59 -0.29 2.26
N GLY A 132 3.47 -0.27 1.26
CA GLY A 132 4.88 0.11 1.43
C GLY A 132 5.13 1.62 1.55
N GLY A 133 4.15 2.48 1.27
CA GLY A 133 4.27 3.93 1.42
C GLY A 133 4.05 4.39 2.86
N SER A 134 2.91 4.02 3.46
CA SER A 134 2.65 4.30 4.87
C SER A 134 3.35 3.29 5.80
N ARG A 135 3.72 2.11 5.28
CA ARG A 135 4.37 0.98 5.98
C ARG A 135 3.49 0.36 7.07
N ASN A 136 2.18 0.36 6.86
CA ASN A 136 1.17 -0.21 7.75
C ASN A 136 0.55 -1.50 7.17
N LEU A 137 -0.05 -2.30 8.05
CA LEU A 137 -1.04 -3.29 7.65
C LEU A 137 -2.42 -2.63 7.58
N VAL A 138 -3.18 -2.96 6.54
CA VAL A 138 -4.53 -2.46 6.26
C VAL A 138 -5.47 -3.63 6.03
N GLU A 139 -6.74 -3.50 6.43
CA GLU A 139 -7.72 -4.59 6.31
C GLU A 139 -8.96 -4.14 5.51
N SER A 140 -9.53 -5.06 4.74
CA SER A 140 -10.87 -4.94 4.17
C SER A 140 -11.68 -6.19 4.53
N THR A 141 -12.74 -6.00 5.32
CA THR A 141 -13.65 -7.09 5.72
C THR A 141 -14.41 -7.60 4.49
N LEU A 142 -14.37 -8.91 4.29
CA LEU A 142 -15.20 -9.61 3.30
C LEU A 142 -16.57 -9.90 3.94
N GLY A 143 -17.64 -9.67 3.19
CA GLY A 143 -19.01 -9.81 3.68
C GLY A 143 -19.42 -11.28 3.91
N PRO A 144 -20.46 -11.55 4.71
CA PRO A 144 -21.01 -12.89 4.83
C PRO A 144 -21.44 -13.43 3.46
N ARG A 145 -20.87 -14.58 3.07
CA ARG A 145 -21.03 -15.21 1.74
C ARG A 145 -20.53 -14.35 0.56
N GLU A 146 -19.63 -13.39 0.79
CA GLU A 146 -18.81 -12.83 -0.29
C GLU A 146 -17.71 -13.83 -0.62
N SER A 147 -17.63 -14.27 -1.87
CA SER A 147 -16.61 -15.21 -2.34
C SER A 147 -15.54 -14.49 -3.15
N VAL A 148 -14.26 -14.75 -2.85
CA VAL A 148 -13.15 -14.30 -3.70
C VAL A 148 -13.13 -15.18 -4.94
N LEU A 149 -13.11 -14.54 -6.11
CA LEU A 149 -13.10 -15.20 -7.41
C LEU A 149 -11.70 -15.22 -8.02
N ASP A 150 -10.90 -14.18 -7.79
CA ASP A 150 -9.57 -14.01 -8.38
C ASP A 150 -8.74 -12.96 -7.61
N THR A 151 -7.41 -13.04 -7.72
CA THR A 151 -6.45 -12.05 -7.17
C THR A 151 -5.34 -11.76 -8.18
N ALA A 152 -4.71 -10.58 -8.06
CA ALA A 152 -3.50 -10.28 -8.80
C ALA A 152 -2.64 -9.24 -8.06
N VAL A 153 -1.36 -9.55 -7.83
CA VAL A 153 -0.38 -8.59 -7.28
C VAL A 153 0.59 -8.10 -8.36
N GLY A 154 0.78 -6.79 -8.39
CA GLY A 154 1.86 -6.10 -9.11
C GLY A 154 2.78 -5.40 -8.11
N GLN A 155 3.78 -4.65 -8.60
CA GLN A 155 4.82 -4.07 -7.74
C GLN A 155 4.25 -3.16 -6.64
N ASN A 156 3.35 -2.25 -7.01
CA ASN A 156 2.85 -1.16 -6.15
C ASN A 156 1.32 -1.24 -5.92
N VAL A 157 0.67 -2.30 -6.41
CA VAL A 157 -0.77 -2.51 -6.34
C VAL A 157 -1.13 -3.99 -6.17
N ALA A 158 -2.25 -4.27 -5.50
CA ALA A 158 -2.87 -5.58 -5.47
C ALA A 158 -4.36 -5.49 -5.76
N LEU A 159 -4.92 -6.51 -6.41
CA LEU A 159 -6.36 -6.67 -6.65
C LEU A 159 -6.91 -7.87 -5.89
N VAL A 160 -8.08 -7.70 -5.27
CA VAL A 160 -8.96 -8.79 -4.83
C VAL A 160 -10.29 -8.62 -5.55
N VAL A 161 -10.74 -9.63 -6.29
CA VAL A 161 -12.01 -9.60 -7.01
C VAL A 161 -12.95 -10.62 -6.39
N THR A 162 -14.14 -10.17 -5.99
CA THR A 162 -15.18 -10.99 -5.36
C THR A 162 -16.41 -11.09 -6.25
N ASP A 163 -17.38 -11.91 -5.85
CA ASP A 163 -18.72 -11.97 -6.45
C ASP A 163 -19.58 -10.69 -6.27
N ARG A 164 -19.05 -9.63 -5.63
CA ARG A 164 -19.77 -8.39 -5.32
C ARG A 164 -19.04 -7.11 -5.71
N ARG A 165 -17.70 -7.11 -5.69
CA ARG A 165 -16.84 -5.93 -5.88
C ARG A 165 -15.41 -6.32 -6.25
N ALA A 166 -14.64 -5.36 -6.72
CA ALA A 166 -13.19 -5.43 -6.72
C ALA A 166 -12.62 -4.45 -5.68
N LEU A 167 -11.55 -4.87 -5.01
CA LEU A 167 -10.75 -4.07 -4.08
C LEU A 167 -9.37 -3.84 -4.69
N GLY A 168 -8.93 -2.59 -4.75
CA GLY A 168 -7.56 -2.22 -5.13
C GLY A 168 -6.77 -1.75 -3.93
N LEU A 169 -5.64 -2.39 -3.62
CA LEU A 169 -4.64 -1.96 -2.64
C LEU A 169 -3.62 -1.04 -3.34
N SER A 170 -3.22 0.06 -2.70
CA SER A 170 -2.19 0.99 -3.23
C SER A 170 -1.07 1.23 -2.22
N SER A 171 0.18 1.02 -2.63
CA SER A 171 1.35 1.46 -1.84
C SER A 171 1.42 2.98 -1.70
N ASP A 172 1.01 3.71 -2.74
CA ASP A 172 1.24 5.16 -2.88
C ASP A 172 0.24 6.00 -2.08
N ARG A 173 -0.91 5.42 -1.77
CA ARG A 173 -2.04 6.09 -1.10
C ARG A 173 -2.41 5.44 0.23
N GLY A 174 -2.04 4.17 0.44
CA GLY A 174 -2.39 3.35 1.59
C GLY A 174 -3.85 2.87 1.56
N GLY A 175 -4.10 1.66 2.05
CA GLY A 175 -5.45 1.10 2.16
C GLY A 175 -6.05 0.48 0.88
N PHE A 176 -7.25 -0.08 1.04
CA PHE A 176 -8.05 -0.69 -0.02
C PHE A 176 -9.16 0.25 -0.52
N PHE A 177 -9.42 0.23 -1.82
CA PHE A 177 -10.41 1.07 -2.50
C PHE A 177 -11.36 0.21 -3.34
N GLU A 178 -12.67 0.31 -3.11
CA GLU A 178 -13.66 -0.58 -3.74
C GLU A 178 -14.33 -0.01 -5.01
N VAL A 179 -14.67 -0.91 -5.95
CA VAL A 179 -15.67 -0.68 -6.99
C VAL A 179 -16.64 -1.86 -7.03
N ARG A 180 -17.95 -1.58 -7.08
CA ARG A 180 -18.98 -2.63 -7.06
C ARG A 180 -19.20 -3.23 -8.43
N LEU A 181 -19.39 -4.55 -8.46
CA LEU A 181 -19.84 -5.28 -9.64
C LEU A 181 -21.35 -5.10 -9.83
N ARG A 182 -21.80 -5.34 -11.06
CA ARG A 182 -23.22 -5.30 -11.45
C ARG A 182 -23.82 -6.70 -11.42
N SER A 183 -25.12 -6.79 -11.24
CA SER A 183 -25.83 -8.07 -11.34
C SER A 183 -25.60 -8.69 -12.73
N GLY A 184 -25.26 -9.98 -12.78
CA GLY A 184 -24.94 -10.70 -14.01
C GLY A 184 -23.62 -10.30 -14.70
N GLU A 185 -22.80 -9.46 -14.08
CA GLU A 185 -21.45 -9.15 -14.56
C GLU A 185 -20.53 -10.35 -14.31
N LYS A 186 -19.96 -10.93 -15.38
CA LYS A 186 -19.02 -12.05 -15.28
C LYS A 186 -17.59 -11.52 -15.34
N ILE A 187 -16.72 -12.06 -14.50
CA ILE A 187 -15.27 -11.86 -14.59
C ILE A 187 -14.74 -12.61 -15.82
N GLU A 188 -13.83 -11.99 -16.57
CA GLU A 188 -13.15 -12.61 -17.71
C GLU A 188 -11.63 -12.73 -17.49
N SER A 189 -11.02 -11.71 -16.87
CA SER A 189 -9.63 -11.75 -16.44
C SER A 189 -9.35 -10.69 -15.38
N VAL A 190 -8.40 -10.99 -14.49
CA VAL A 190 -7.78 -10.02 -13.58
C VAL A 190 -6.27 -10.05 -13.82
N THR A 191 -5.65 -8.87 -13.89
CA THR A 191 -4.20 -8.74 -14.03
C THR A 191 -3.70 -7.52 -13.27
N ALA A 192 -2.53 -7.62 -12.66
CA ALA A 192 -1.84 -6.50 -12.04
C ALA A 192 -0.47 -6.29 -12.69
N LEU A 193 -0.11 -5.02 -12.89
CA LEU A 193 1.18 -4.56 -13.39
C LEU A 193 1.75 -3.55 -12.39
N ALA A 194 2.96 -3.04 -12.66
CA ALA A 194 3.73 -2.19 -11.75
C ALA A 194 2.91 -1.21 -10.89
N ASN A 195 2.07 -0.37 -11.50
CA ASN A 195 1.35 0.73 -10.83
C ASN A 195 -0.17 0.75 -11.07
N HIS A 196 -0.71 -0.28 -11.73
CA HIS A 196 -2.12 -0.38 -12.04
C HIS A 196 -2.56 -1.85 -12.19
N GLY A 197 -3.83 -2.11 -11.90
CA GLY A 197 -4.47 -3.39 -12.18
C GLY A 197 -5.66 -3.22 -13.10
N THR A 198 -5.97 -4.25 -13.88
CA THR A 198 -7.16 -4.29 -14.75
C THR A 198 -8.00 -5.51 -14.46
N LEU A 199 -9.30 -5.28 -14.35
CA LEU A 199 -10.34 -6.30 -14.29
C LEU A 199 -11.20 -6.17 -15.55
N GLN A 200 -11.20 -7.22 -16.38
CA GLN A 200 -12.07 -7.32 -17.54
C GLN A 200 -13.34 -8.10 -17.18
N THR A 201 -14.50 -7.57 -17.58
CA THR A 201 -15.80 -8.21 -17.37
C THR A 201 -16.61 -8.29 -18.65
N SER A 202 -17.69 -9.08 -18.62
CA SER A 202 -18.68 -9.15 -19.70
C SER A 202 -19.37 -7.82 -20.04
N GLN A 203 -19.18 -6.76 -19.24
CA GLN A 203 -19.83 -5.45 -19.43
C GLN A 203 -18.83 -4.28 -19.61
N ARG A 204 -17.63 -4.36 -19.04
CA ARG A 204 -16.68 -3.24 -18.97
C ARG A 204 -15.24 -3.71 -18.69
N LEU A 205 -14.30 -2.80 -18.95
CA LEU A 205 -12.97 -2.83 -18.37
C LEU A 205 -12.97 -1.90 -17.15
N LEU A 206 -12.44 -2.38 -16.03
CA LEU A 206 -12.23 -1.63 -14.79
C LEU A 206 -10.71 -1.54 -14.55
N THR A 207 -10.17 -0.31 -14.51
CA THR A 207 -8.75 -0.08 -14.26
C THR A 207 -8.55 0.59 -12.91
N PHE A 208 -7.84 -0.07 -11.99
CA PHE A 208 -7.40 0.52 -10.74
C PHE A 208 -6.02 1.16 -10.92
N ARG A 209 -5.85 2.42 -10.50
CA ARG A 209 -4.55 3.12 -10.49
C ARG A 209 -4.04 3.27 -9.06
N GLY A 210 -2.83 2.76 -8.78
CA GLY A 210 -2.20 2.89 -7.46
C GLY A 210 -2.00 4.34 -7.04
N ALA A 211 -1.31 5.12 -7.88
CA ALA A 211 -0.91 6.51 -7.60
C ALA A 211 -2.07 7.50 -7.32
N THR A 212 -3.30 7.18 -7.72
CA THR A 212 -4.51 7.98 -7.47
C THR A 212 -5.54 7.27 -6.60
N ALA A 213 -5.35 5.98 -6.30
CA ALA A 213 -6.31 5.11 -5.61
C ALA A 213 -7.73 5.11 -6.22
N SER A 214 -7.81 5.23 -7.54
CA SER A 214 -9.07 5.41 -8.28
C SER A 214 -9.35 4.26 -9.24
N TRP A 215 -10.63 3.89 -9.35
CA TRP A 215 -11.15 2.99 -10.36
C TRP A 215 -11.71 3.77 -11.56
N GLU A 216 -11.24 3.46 -12.76
CA GLU A 216 -11.76 3.98 -14.02
C GLU A 216 -12.61 2.92 -14.73
N GLU A 217 -13.82 3.26 -15.16
CA GLU A 217 -14.67 2.40 -15.99
C GLU A 217 -14.55 2.78 -17.48
N ARG A 218 -14.21 1.80 -18.31
CA ARG A 218 -14.45 1.86 -19.76
C ARG A 218 -15.49 0.80 -20.14
N ARG A 219 -16.71 1.23 -20.46
CA ARG A 219 -17.75 0.33 -20.97
C ARG A 219 -17.29 -0.36 -22.25
N ARG A 220 -17.65 -1.64 -22.41
CA ARG A 220 -17.47 -2.34 -23.68
C ARG A 220 -18.62 -1.97 -24.62
N THR A 221 -18.27 -1.61 -25.85
CA THR A 221 -19.24 -1.56 -26.94
C THR A 221 -19.54 -3.00 -27.34
N LEU A 222 -20.70 -3.51 -26.92
CA LEU A 222 -21.19 -4.80 -27.43
C LEU A 222 -21.39 -4.68 -28.95
N ARG A 223 -20.99 -5.73 -29.67
CA ARG A 223 -21.21 -5.94 -31.10
C ARG A 223 -22.04 -7.21 -31.27
#